data_AF-A0A379T0W3-F1
#
_entry.id   AF-A0A379T0W3-F1
#
_cell.length_a   1.000
_cell.length_b   1.000
_cell.length_c   1.000
_cell.angle_alpha   90.00
_cell.angle_beta   90.00
_cell.angle_gamma   90.00
#
_symmetry.space_group_name_H-M   'P 1'
#
loop_
_entity.id
_entity.type
_entity.pdbx_description
1 polymer ?
#
loop_
_entity_poly.entity_id
_entity_poly.type
_entity_poly.pdbx_seq_one_letter_code
_entity_poly.pdbx_strand_id
1 'polypeptide(L)'
;MRRLREKIFGRGDKRGQIGKIEKRINFLAENYDDIRTLLNWNEPADNHEVKFIHLYISRQIYWWLRYPPYETNINFVQVDALEAWLKENL
;
A
#
# COMPACT_ATOMS: atom_id res chain seq x y z
N MET A 1 -13.51 18.03 4.50
CA MET A 1 -12.18 17.48 4.15
C MET A 1 -11.35 16.99 5.34
N ARG A 2 -11.26 17.74 6.46
CA ARG A 2 -10.50 17.32 7.68
C ARG A 2 -10.83 15.90 8.16
N ARG A 3 -12.11 15.52 8.21
CA ARG A 3 -12.55 14.18 8.63
C ARG A 3 -11.99 13.05 7.75
N LEU A 4 -11.86 13.24 6.45
CA LEU A 4 -11.32 12.21 5.54
C LEU A 4 -9.81 12.07 5.72
N ARG A 5 -9.09 13.19 5.80
CA ARG A 5 -7.66 13.19 6.09
C ARG A 5 -7.36 12.52 7.43
N GLU A 6 -8.11 12.86 8.48
CA GLU A 6 -7.96 12.24 9.81
C GLU A 6 -8.37 10.76 9.80
N LYS A 7 -9.31 10.35 8.95
CA LYS A 7 -9.64 8.92 8.78
C LYS A 7 -8.48 8.15 8.13
N ILE A 8 -7.84 8.74 7.12
CA ILE A 8 -6.77 8.10 6.36
C ILE A 8 -5.46 8.09 7.15
N PHE A 9 -4.98 9.26 7.54
CA PHE A 9 -3.67 9.42 8.21
C PHE A 9 -3.75 9.35 9.72
N GLY A 10 -4.95 9.48 10.29
CA GLY A 10 -5.16 9.50 11.72
C GLY A 10 -5.13 10.91 12.34
N ARG A 11 -5.19 10.95 13.67
CA ARG A 11 -5.18 12.17 14.49
C ARG A 11 -4.39 11.92 15.76
N GLY A 12 -3.45 12.82 16.07
CA GLY A 12 -2.58 12.66 17.23
C GLY A 12 -1.63 11.47 17.05
N ASP A 13 -1.62 10.58 18.04
CA ASP A 13 -0.85 9.33 18.08
C ASP A 13 -1.43 8.21 17.19
N LYS A 14 -2.69 8.33 16.77
CA LYS A 14 -3.33 7.33 15.90
C LYS A 14 -2.91 7.54 14.45
N ARG A 15 -2.51 6.46 13.77
CA ARG A 15 -2.10 6.46 12.35
C ARG A 15 -3.23 6.15 11.33
N GLY A 16 -4.49 6.12 11.76
CA GLY A 16 -5.65 5.97 10.86
C GLY A 16 -5.67 4.68 10.04
N GLN A 17 -6.10 4.77 8.78
CA GLN A 17 -6.04 3.66 7.82
C GLN A 17 -4.60 3.32 7.42
N ILE A 18 -3.73 4.31 7.25
CA ILE A 18 -2.34 4.09 6.85
C ILE A 18 -1.61 3.21 7.88
N GLY A 19 -1.80 3.45 9.18
CA GLY A 19 -1.24 2.59 10.21
C GLY A 19 -1.76 1.14 10.18
N LYS A 20 -2.98 0.89 9.68
CA LYS A 20 -3.46 -0.48 9.46
C LYS A 20 -2.82 -1.11 8.24
N ILE A 21 -2.57 -0.33 7.20
CA ILE A 21 -1.89 -0.80 5.98
C ILE A 21 -0.44 -1.15 6.34
N GLU A 22 0.29 -0.28 7.01
CA GLU A 22 1.68 -0.52 7.46
C GLU A 22 1.80 -1.80 8.30
N LYS A 23 0.87 -2.06 9.21
CA LYS A 23 0.84 -3.33 9.95
C LYS A 23 0.67 -4.56 9.04
N ARG A 24 -0.15 -4.45 8.00
CA ARG A 24 -0.34 -5.53 7.01
C ARG A 24 0.89 -5.71 6.12
N ILE A 25 1.56 -4.61 5.78
CA ILE A 25 2.83 -4.63 5.03
C ILE A 25 3.87 -5.41 5.82
N ASN A 26 4.08 -5.05 7.09
CA ASN A 26 5.06 -5.72 7.94
C ASN A 26 4.71 -7.20 8.14
N PHE A 27 3.44 -7.50 8.41
CA PHE A 27 2.98 -8.88 8.53
C PHE A 27 3.25 -9.69 7.26
N LEU A 28 2.96 -9.13 6.09
CA LEU A 28 3.20 -9.81 4.82
C LEU A 28 4.70 -10.00 4.59
N ALA A 29 5.53 -8.99 4.82
CA ALA A 29 6.97 -9.06 4.65
C ALA A 29 7.63 -10.11 5.58
N GLU A 30 7.12 -10.26 6.81
CA GLU A 30 7.61 -11.24 7.78
C GLU A 30 7.15 -12.67 7.49
N ASN A 31 6.04 -12.87 6.77
CA ASN A 31 5.37 -14.16 6.65
C ASN A 31 5.09 -14.58 5.19
N TYR A 32 5.74 -13.96 4.19
CA TYR A 32 5.35 -14.16 2.79
C TYR A 32 5.55 -15.60 2.31
N ASP A 33 6.59 -16.30 2.78
CA ASP A 33 6.85 -17.69 2.41
C ASP A 33 5.80 -18.65 2.96
N ASP A 34 5.36 -18.44 4.21
CA ASP A 34 4.28 -19.19 4.82
C ASP A 34 2.95 -18.94 4.09
N ILE A 35 2.66 -17.68 3.77
CA ILE A 35 1.47 -17.29 3.01
C ILE A 35 1.48 -17.92 1.61
N ARG A 36 2.61 -17.88 0.91
CA ARG A 36 2.78 -18.51 -0.40
C ARG A 36 2.49 -20.01 -0.33
N THR A 37 3.05 -20.69 0.67
CA THR A 37 2.84 -22.12 0.90
C THR A 37 1.37 -22.43 1.20
N LEU A 38 0.74 -21.64 2.07
CA LEU A 38 -0.66 -21.81 2.45
C LEU A 38 -1.63 -21.58 1.28
N LEU A 39 -1.30 -20.64 0.39
CA LEU A 39 -2.08 -20.35 -0.82
C LEU A 39 -1.77 -21.30 -1.99
N ASN A 40 -0.90 -22.29 -1.78
CA ASN A 40 -0.43 -23.22 -2.81
C ASN A 40 0.11 -22.49 -4.05
N TRP A 41 0.81 -21.38 -3.83
CA TRP A 41 1.49 -20.63 -4.87
C TRP A 41 2.86 -21.25 -5.15
N ASN A 42 3.18 -21.39 -6.43
CA ASN A 42 4.46 -21.93 -6.87
C ASN A 42 5.62 -21.12 -6.28
N GLU A 43 6.75 -21.80 -6.07
CA GLU A 43 7.99 -21.10 -5.79
C GLU A 43 8.31 -20.14 -6.95
N PRO A 44 8.90 -18.97 -6.65
CA PRO A 44 9.39 -18.09 -7.69
C PRO A 44 10.29 -18.88 -8.64
N ALA A 45 9.96 -18.83 -9.93
CA ALA A 45 10.88 -19.28 -10.96
C ALA A 45 12.05 -18.28 -10.94
N ASP A 46 13.21 -18.78 -10.53
CA ASP A 46 14.47 -18.04 -10.37
C ASP A 46 14.57 -17.14 -9.12
N ASN A 47 15.81 -16.72 -8.84
CA ASN A 47 16.27 -15.93 -7.68
C ASN A 47 15.75 -14.47 -7.71
N HIS A 48 14.53 -14.25 -8.20
CA HIS A 48 13.90 -12.94 -8.25
C HIS A 48 13.49 -12.48 -6.86
N GLU A 49 13.89 -11.26 -6.54
CA GLU A 49 13.50 -10.60 -5.31
C GLU A 49 11.97 -10.38 -5.27
N VAL A 50 11.33 -10.84 -4.20
CA VAL A 50 9.89 -10.62 -3.96
C VAL A 50 9.66 -9.15 -3.70
N LYS A 51 8.87 -8.50 -4.57
CA LYS A 51 8.50 -7.09 -4.43
C LYS A 51 7.11 -6.95 -3.83
N PHE A 52 7.02 -6.21 -2.73
CA PHE A 52 5.74 -5.82 -2.15
C PHE A 52 5.32 -4.44 -2.67
N ILE A 53 4.23 -4.41 -3.44
CA ILE A 53 3.66 -3.18 -3.97
C ILE A 53 2.45 -2.78 -3.14
N HIS A 54 2.45 -1.54 -2.65
CA HIS A 54 1.38 -1.03 -1.79
C HIS A 54 0.67 0.12 -2.48
N LEU A 55 -0.58 -0.12 -2.89
CA LEU A 55 -1.42 0.87 -3.54
C LEU A 55 -2.56 1.32 -2.65
N TYR A 56 -2.76 2.63 -2.53
CA TYR A 56 -3.98 3.23 -2.01
C TYR A 56 -4.74 3.87 -3.17
N ILE A 57 -5.75 3.15 -3.66
CA ILE A 57 -6.51 3.54 -4.84
C ILE A 57 -7.73 4.35 -4.40
N SER A 58 -7.93 5.52 -5.01
CA SER A 58 -9.07 6.39 -4.68
C SER A 58 -9.64 7.09 -5.90
N ARG A 59 -10.92 7.46 -5.85
CA ARG A 59 -11.58 8.18 -6.97
C ARG A 59 -11.02 9.58 -7.18
N GLN A 60 -10.55 10.23 -6.12
CA GLN A 60 -10.02 11.59 -6.14
C GLN A 60 -8.73 11.66 -5.34
N ILE A 61 -7.69 12.24 -5.96
CA ILE A 61 -6.43 12.50 -5.28
C ILE A 61 -6.43 13.91 -4.71
N TYR A 62 -6.32 13.98 -3.39
CA TYR A 62 -6.20 15.24 -2.67
C TYR A 62 -4.73 15.62 -2.47
N TRP A 63 -4.45 16.91 -2.25
CA TRP A 63 -3.08 17.38 -2.06
C TRP A 63 -2.34 16.64 -0.93
N TRP A 64 -3.02 16.28 0.14
CA TRP A 64 -2.47 15.54 1.28
C TRP A 64 -2.28 14.03 1.01
N LEU A 65 -2.67 13.53 -0.16
CA LEU A 65 -2.25 12.20 -0.67
C LEU A 65 -0.97 12.30 -1.50
N ARG A 66 -0.75 13.43 -2.18
CA ARG A 66 0.50 13.71 -2.91
C ARG A 66 1.63 14.12 -1.97
N TYR A 67 1.27 14.84 -0.91
CA TYR A 67 2.17 15.30 0.15
C TYR A 67 1.62 14.82 1.49
N PRO A 68 1.81 13.53 1.81
CA PRO A 68 1.29 12.96 3.04
C PRO A 68 1.88 13.66 4.27
N PRO A 69 1.13 13.76 5.38
CA PRO A 69 1.59 14.40 6.61
C PRO A 69 2.78 13.70 7.29
N TYR A 70 3.13 12.50 6.82
CA TYR A 70 4.31 11.74 7.20
C TYR A 70 4.69 10.80 6.06
N GLU A 71 5.94 10.36 6.04
CA GLU A 71 6.45 9.43 5.03
C GLU A 71 5.76 8.07 5.11
N THR A 72 5.48 7.49 3.94
CA THR A 72 4.84 6.18 3.81
C THR A 72 5.27 5.52 2.51
N ASN A 73 5.43 4.21 2.51
CA ASN A 73 5.81 3.42 1.32
C ASN A 73 4.59 3.05 0.45
N ILE A 74 3.53 3.84 0.53
CA ILE A 74 2.25 3.60 -0.15
C ILE A 74 2.14 4.53 -1.35
N ASN A 75 1.91 3.96 -2.53
CA ASN A 75 1.60 4.70 -3.74
C ASN A 75 0.12 5.09 -3.76
N PHE A 76 -0.16 6.39 -3.80
CA PHE A 76 -1.52 6.91 -3.89
C PHE A 76 -1.92 7.09 -5.35
N VAL A 77 -2.83 6.24 -5.83
CA VAL A 77 -3.17 6.16 -7.25
C VAL A 77 -4.64 6.52 -7.43
N GLN A 78 -4.93 7.34 -8.44
CA GLN A 78 -6.32 7.60 -8.83
C GLN A 78 -6.85 6.41 -9.63
N VAL A 79 -8.13 6.04 -9.46
CA VAL A 79 -8.77 4.93 -10.20
C VAL A 79 -8.50 5.03 -11.71
N ASP A 80 -8.72 6.20 -12.30
CA ASP A 80 -8.56 6.41 -13.75
C ASP A 80 -7.09 6.38 -14.22
N ALA A 81 -6.14 6.45 -13.28
CA ALA A 81 -4.70 6.37 -13.54
C ALA A 81 -4.11 4.99 -13.19
N LEU A 82 -4.92 4.05 -12.69
CA LEU A 82 -4.43 2.75 -12.23
C LEU A 82 -3.80 1.95 -13.36
N GLU A 83 -4.40 1.93 -14.54
CA GLU A 83 -3.86 1.20 -15.70
C GLU A 83 -2.49 1.75 -16.12
N ALA A 84 -2.36 3.07 -16.21
CA ALA A 84 -1.09 3.72 -16.54
C ALA A 84 -0.03 3.42 -15.48
N TRP A 85 -0.40 3.48 -14.21
CA TRP A 85 0.49 3.14 -13.10
C TRP A 85 0.98 1.68 -13.18
N LEU A 86 0.08 0.73 -13.46
CA LEU A 86 0.44 -0.69 -13.59
C LEU A 86 1.43 -0.91 -14.75
N LYS A 87 1.21 -0.29 -15.92
CA LYS A 87 2.12 -0.42 -17.07
C LYS A 87 3.51 0.17 -16.85
N GLU A 88 3.64 1.13 -15.96
CA GLU A 88 4.91 1.80 -15.65
C GLU A 88 5.69 1.09 -14.54
N ASN A 89 5.01 0.38 -13.64
CA ASN A 89 5.59 -0.13 -12.39
C ASN A 89 5.63 -1.67 -12.27
N LEU A 90 5.03 -2.40 -13.22
CA LEU A 90 5.01 -3.86 -13.31
C LEU A 90 5.50 -4.33 -14.69
#